data_AF-A0A3L7UEB2-F1
#
_entry.id   AF-A0A3L7UEB2-F1
#
_cell.length_a   1.000
_cell.length_b   1.000
_cell.length_c   1.000
_cell.angle_alpha   90.00
_cell.angle_beta   90.00
_cell.angle_gamma   90.00
#
_symmetry.space_group_name_H-M   'P 1'
#
loop_
_entity.id
_entity.type
_entity.pdbx_description
1 polymer ?
#
loop_
_entity_poly.entity_id
_entity_poly.type
_entity_poly.pdbx_seq_one_letter_code
_entity_poly.pdbx_strand_id
1 'polypeptide(L)'
;MNAQREPFRITDSPWFWAMLFSMMSLVGMGLIAPKFDARQRQIENRFLGREEAAAERNRRAAGLPPIDLAAEAVAPGPRPRMVPLWTLATGATLLAVGSAAMLVRELRAWQRQ
;
A
#
# COMPACT_ATOMS: atom_id res chain seq x y z
N MET A 1 28.70 -32.31 33.66
CA MET A 1 28.53 -31.89 32.26
C MET A 1 28.22 -30.40 32.24
N ASN A 2 29.18 -29.56 31.88
CA ASN A 2 28.97 -28.13 31.74
C ASN A 2 28.19 -27.89 30.44
N ALA A 3 26.92 -27.53 30.55
CA ALA A 3 26.14 -27.08 29.40
C ALA A 3 26.74 -25.75 28.93
N GLN A 4 27.54 -25.77 27.86
CA GLN A 4 27.94 -24.54 27.20
C GLN A 4 26.69 -23.88 26.64
N ARG A 5 26.38 -22.66 27.07
CA ARG A 5 25.25 -21.90 26.55
C ARG A 5 25.55 -21.60 25.08
N GLU A 6 24.67 -22.01 24.18
CA GLU A 6 24.77 -21.66 22.76
C GLU A 6 24.80 -20.13 22.60
N PRO A 7 25.67 -19.60 21.73
CA PRO A 7 25.72 -18.16 21.47
C PRO A 7 24.41 -17.71 20.80
N PHE A 8 23.94 -16.52 21.17
CA PHE A 8 22.72 -15.95 20.59
C PHE A 8 22.87 -15.77 19.07
N ARG A 9 21.97 -16.38 18.30
CA ARG A 9 21.90 -16.25 16.85
C ARG A 9 20.70 -15.37 16.50
N ILE A 10 20.94 -14.26 15.81
CA ILE A 10 19.89 -13.29 15.42
C ILE A 10 18.78 -13.97 14.58
N THR A 11 19.16 -14.98 13.78
CA THR A 11 18.23 -15.73 12.92
C THR A 11 17.23 -16.59 13.68
N ASP A 12 17.47 -16.85 14.97
CA ASP A 12 16.55 -17.63 15.82
C ASP A 12 15.49 -16.73 16.47
N SER A 13 15.67 -15.40 16.39
CA SER A 13 14.69 -14.44 16.92
C SER A 13 13.49 -14.29 15.98
N PRO A 14 12.25 -14.45 16.46
CA PRO A 14 11.05 -14.20 15.66
C PRO A 14 10.96 -12.72 15.21
N TRP A 15 11.54 -11.79 15.98
CA TRP A 15 11.52 -10.36 15.69
C TRP A 15 12.42 -9.99 14.51
N PHE A 16 13.52 -10.73 14.31
CA PHE A 16 14.36 -10.58 13.12
C PHE A 16 13.57 -10.89 11.85
N TRP A 17 12.85 -12.01 11.83
CA TRP A 17 12.03 -12.41 10.68
C TRP A 17 10.89 -11.43 10.42
N ALA A 18 10.17 -11.01 11.46
CA ALA A 18 9.09 -10.03 11.33
C ALA A 18 9.59 -8.70 10.74
N MET A 19 10.76 -8.22 11.18
CA MET A 19 11.41 -7.04 10.63
C MET A 19 11.81 -7.25 9.16
N LEU A 20 12.44 -8.38 8.83
CA LEU A 20 12.89 -8.70 7.47
C LEU A 20 11.72 -8.73 6.48
N PHE A 21 10.62 -9.44 6.83
CA PHE A 21 9.43 -9.49 5.98
C PHE A 21 8.76 -8.13 5.83
N SER A 22 8.70 -7.33 6.90
CA SER A 22 8.15 -5.98 6.84
C SER A 22 8.99 -5.07 5.92
N MET A 23 10.32 -5.17 5.99
CA MET A 23 11.21 -4.45 5.08
C MET A 23 11.04 -4.91 3.62
N MET A 24 10.99 -6.22 3.38
CA MET A 24 10.75 -6.76 2.03
C MET A 24 9.40 -6.31 1.47
N SER A 25 8.37 -6.22 2.31
CA SER A 25 7.07 -5.67 1.92
C SER A 25 7.17 -4.21 1.48
N LEU A 26 7.88 -3.37 2.23
CA LEU A 26 8.11 -1.96 1.86
C LEU A 26 8.85 -1.83 0.52
N VAL A 27 9.91 -2.63 0.33
CA VAL A 27 10.66 -2.67 -0.94
C VAL A 27 9.76 -3.11 -2.09
N GLY A 28 9.01 -4.19 -1.91
CA GLY A 28 8.06 -4.70 -2.91
C GLY A 28 7.00 -3.66 -3.27
N MET A 29 6.41 -2.99 -2.28
CA MET A 29 5.45 -1.90 -2.52
C MET A 29 6.08 -0.75 -3.31
N GLY A 30 7.30 -0.32 -2.96
CA GLY A 30 8.01 0.74 -3.67
C GLY A 30 8.25 0.40 -5.15
N LEU A 31 8.63 -0.85 -5.43
CA LEU A 31 8.90 -1.32 -6.79
C LEU A 31 7.64 -1.44 -7.65
N ILE A 32 6.51 -1.87 -7.08
CA ILE A 32 5.30 -2.15 -7.84
C ILE A 32 4.33 -0.94 -7.85
N ALA A 33 4.53 0.06 -6.99
CA ALA A 33 3.73 1.28 -6.92
C ALA A 33 3.43 1.94 -8.28
N PRO A 34 4.41 2.23 -9.16
CA PRO A 34 4.12 2.90 -10.43
C PRO A 34 3.22 2.06 -11.37
N LYS A 35 3.36 0.74 -11.31
CA LYS A 35 2.54 -0.20 -12.10
C LYS A 35 1.09 -0.22 -11.62
N PHE A 36 0.88 -0.22 -10.32
CA PHE A 36 -0.47 -0.13 -9.74
C PHE A 36 -1.11 1.22 -10.04
N ASP A 37 -0.37 2.32 -9.96
CA ASP A 37 -0.87 3.66 -10.27
C ASP A 37 -1.38 3.74 -11.71
N ALA A 38 -0.63 3.22 -12.68
CA ALA A 38 -1.05 3.20 -14.08
C ALA A 38 -2.34 2.38 -14.28
N ARG A 39 -2.44 1.20 -13.65
CA ARG A 39 -3.64 0.35 -13.74
C ARG A 39 -4.85 0.98 -13.08
N GLN A 40 -4.65 1.58 -11.91
CA GLN A 40 -5.73 2.18 -11.14
C GLN A 40 -6.32 3.39 -11.89
N ARG A 41 -5.48 4.24 -12.49
CA ARG A 41 -5.94 5.32 -13.39
C ARG A 41 -6.77 4.80 -14.56
N GLN A 42 -6.35 3.70 -15.19
CA GLN A 42 -7.10 3.12 -16.31
C GLN A 42 -8.48 2.60 -15.89
N ILE A 43 -8.58 1.97 -14.72
CA ILE A 43 -9.85 1.45 -14.18
C ILE A 43 -10.78 2.60 -13.82
N GLU A 44 -10.26 3.60 -13.09
CA GLU A 44 -11.03 4.78 -12.66
C GLU A 44 -11.55 5.56 -13.88
N ASN A 45 -10.72 5.80 -14.90
CA ASN A 45 -11.15 6.49 -16.13
C ASN A 45 -12.29 5.76 -16.85
N ARG A 46 -12.26 4.42 -16.89
CA ARG A 46 -13.34 3.62 -17.51
C ARG A 46 -14.63 3.67 -16.70
N PHE A 47 -14.52 3.68 -15.37
CA PHE A 47 -15.67 3.78 -14.49
C PHE A 47 -16.35 5.15 -14.65
N LEU A 48 -15.56 6.23 -14.61
CA LEU A 48 -16.06 7.60 -14.78
C LEU A 48 -16.73 7.83 -16.12
N GLY A 49 -16.13 7.34 -17.22
CA GLY A 49 -16.76 7.46 -18.54
C GLY A 49 -18.11 6.74 -18.63
N ARG A 50 -18.33 5.68 -17.84
CA ARG A 50 -19.64 5.01 -17.76
C ARG A 50 -20.63 5.81 -16.90
N GLU A 51 -20.19 6.39 -15.79
CA GLU A 51 -21.02 7.25 -14.95
C GLU A 51 -21.48 8.50 -15.73
N GLU A 52 -20.58 9.17 -16.44
CA GLU A 52 -20.89 10.34 -17.27
C GLU A 52 -21.86 9.98 -18.40
N ALA A 53 -21.65 8.86 -19.09
CA ALA A 53 -22.57 8.38 -20.12
C ALA A 53 -23.96 8.03 -19.56
N ALA A 54 -24.02 7.48 -18.34
CA ALA A 54 -25.29 7.18 -17.66
C ALA A 54 -26.01 8.48 -17.23
N ALA A 55 -25.27 9.43 -16.67
CA ALA A 55 -25.79 10.74 -16.29
C ALA A 55 -26.36 11.50 -17.50
N GLU A 56 -25.66 11.47 -18.65
CA GLU A 56 -26.13 12.09 -19.88
C GLU A 56 -27.39 11.40 -20.44
N ARG A 57 -27.49 10.06 -20.37
CA ARG A 57 -28.72 9.35 -20.74
C ARG A 57 -29.90 9.79 -19.88
N ASN A 58 -29.70 9.96 -18.57
CA ASN A 58 -30.73 10.46 -17.66
C ASN A 58 -31.12 11.92 -17.99
N ARG A 59 -30.15 12.78 -18.33
CA ARG A 59 -30.38 14.15 -18.80
C ARG A 59 -31.29 14.19 -20.02
N ARG A 60 -30.99 13.36 -21.02
CA ARG A 60 -31.79 13.26 -22.25
C ARG A 60 -33.19 12.74 -21.98
N ALA A 61 -33.35 11.76 -21.07
CA ALA A 61 -34.66 11.29 -20.65
C ALA A 61 -35.50 12.40 -19.97
N ALA A 62 -34.84 13.36 -19.32
CA ALA A 62 -35.48 14.55 -18.76
C ALA A 62 -35.73 15.69 -19.78
N GLY A 63 -35.47 15.45 -21.08
CA GLY A 63 -35.71 16.42 -22.16
C GLY A 63 -34.65 17.52 -22.27
N LEU A 64 -33.52 17.39 -21.58
CA LEU A 64 -32.44 18.37 -21.66
C LEU A 64 -31.59 18.19 -22.94
N PRO A 65 -31.02 19.29 -23.49
CA PRO A 65 -30.24 19.22 -24.72
C PRO A 65 -28.98 18.36 -24.55
N PRO A 66 -28.55 17.64 -25.62
CA PRO A 66 -27.40 16.76 -25.57
C PRO A 66 -26.11 17.51 -25.27
N ILE A 67 -25.27 16.94 -24.42
CA ILE A 67 -23.91 17.43 -24.17
C ILE A 67 -22.93 16.51 -24.90
N ASP A 68 -21.90 17.11 -25.53
CA ASP A 68 -20.78 16.37 -26.10
C ASP A 68 -19.75 16.04 -25.02
N LEU A 69 -19.92 14.86 -24.43
CA LEU A 69 -19.04 14.33 -23.39
C LEU A 69 -17.58 14.21 -23.86
N ALA A 70 -17.31 14.06 -25.17
CA ALA A 70 -15.96 13.94 -25.70
C ALA A 70 -15.27 15.30 -25.81
N ALA A 71 -16.02 16.36 -26.15
CA ALA A 71 -15.51 17.72 -26.20
C ALA A 71 -15.32 18.33 -24.80
N GLU A 72 -16.16 17.96 -23.83
CA GLU A 72 -16.05 18.41 -22.42
C GLU A 72 -15.13 17.54 -21.55
N ALA A 73 -14.57 16.45 -22.08
CA ALA A 73 -13.64 15.59 -21.37
C ALA A 73 -12.33 16.32 -21.03
N VAL A 74 -12.33 17.08 -19.95
CA VAL A 74 -11.12 17.60 -19.31
C VAL A 74 -10.37 16.41 -18.73
N ALA A 75 -9.06 16.30 -18.99
CA ALA A 75 -8.23 15.27 -18.37
C ALA A 75 -8.47 15.30 -16.86
N PRO A 76 -8.99 14.21 -16.26
CA PRO A 76 -9.33 14.23 -14.85
C PRO A 76 -8.06 14.57 -14.06
N GLY A 77 -8.14 15.64 -13.24
CA GLY A 77 -7.07 16.00 -12.31
C GLY A 77 -6.73 14.84 -11.37
N PRO A 78 -5.61 14.91 -10.64
CA PRO A 78 -5.19 13.82 -9.75
C PRO A 78 -6.27 13.58 -8.67
N ARG A 79 -7.10 12.53 -8.87
CA ARG A 79 -8.12 12.13 -7.89
C ARG A 79 -7.47 11.30 -6.78
N PRO A 80 -7.91 11.47 -5.53
CA PRO A 80 -7.41 10.65 -4.43
C PRO A 80 -7.83 9.18 -4.64
N ARG A 81 -6.87 8.27 -4.51
CA ARG A 81 -7.08 6.82 -4.69
C ARG A 81 -8.08 6.29 -3.67
N MET A 82 -9.01 5.45 -4.13
CA MET A 82 -10.05 4.82 -3.30
C MET A 82 -9.47 3.88 -2.23
N VAL A 83 -8.36 3.18 -2.53
CA VAL A 83 -7.53 2.48 -1.54
C VAL A 83 -6.10 3.00 -1.68
N PRO A 84 -5.64 3.87 -0.78
CA PRO A 84 -4.33 4.47 -0.94
C PRO A 84 -3.24 3.54 -0.41
N LEU A 85 -2.16 3.37 -1.19
CA LEU A 85 -0.99 2.55 -0.82
C LEU A 85 -0.34 2.95 0.51
N TRP A 86 -0.60 4.18 1.00
CA TRP A 86 -0.02 4.66 2.25
C TRP A 86 -0.48 3.84 3.46
N THR A 87 -1.70 3.28 3.49
CA THR A 87 -2.17 2.51 4.66
C THR A 87 -1.35 1.23 4.85
N LEU A 88 -1.08 0.51 3.76
CA LEU A 88 -0.21 -0.66 3.76
C LEU A 88 1.23 -0.29 4.10
N ALA A 89 1.73 0.81 3.53
CA ALA A 89 3.08 1.31 3.82
C ALA A 89 3.22 1.65 5.31
N THR A 90 2.28 2.40 5.90
CA THR A 90 2.29 2.77 7.32
C THR A 90 2.24 1.53 8.21
N GLY A 91 1.37 0.57 7.90
CA GLY A 91 1.31 -0.69 8.64
C GLY A 91 2.64 -1.45 8.62
N ALA A 92 3.23 -1.60 7.43
CA ALA A 92 4.54 -2.26 7.28
C ALA A 92 5.67 -1.51 7.99
N THR A 93 5.67 -0.16 7.97
CA THR A 93 6.64 0.65 8.71
C THR A 93 6.49 0.47 10.22
N LEU A 94 5.27 0.50 10.76
CA LEU A 94 5.04 0.29 12.19
C LEU A 94 5.48 -1.11 12.64
N LEU A 95 5.19 -2.13 11.84
CA LEU A 95 5.64 -3.50 12.10
C LEU A 95 7.16 -3.63 12.05
N ALA A 96 7.82 -2.99 11.07
CA ALA A 96 9.27 -2.98 10.97
C ALA A 96 9.91 -2.31 12.21
N VAL A 97 9.41 -1.14 12.60
CA VAL A 97 9.91 -0.40 13.78
C VAL A 97 9.65 -1.16 15.07
N GLY A 98 8.45 -1.69 15.27
CA GLY A 98 8.09 -2.48 16.45
C GLY A 98 8.94 -3.75 16.58
N SER A 99 9.16 -4.44 15.45
CA SER A 99 9.99 -5.65 15.40
C SER A 99 11.46 -5.33 15.66
N ALA A 100 11.99 -4.24 15.10
CA ALA A 100 13.35 -3.77 15.38
C ALA A 100 13.53 -3.41 16.87
N ALA A 101 12.56 -2.72 17.47
CA ALA A 101 12.59 -2.38 18.88
C ALA A 101 12.61 -3.64 19.78
N MET A 102 11.79 -4.65 19.45
CA MET A 102 11.76 -5.91 20.17
C MET A 102 13.05 -6.72 20.01
N LEU A 103 13.62 -6.76 18.79
CA LEU A 103 14.91 -7.41 18.54
C LEU A 103 16.04 -6.76 19.34
N VAL A 104 16.09 -5.42 19.38
CA VAL A 104 17.07 -4.68 20.19
C VAL A 104 16.86 -4.95 21.68
N ARG A 105 15.61 -5.06 22.15
CA ARG A 105 15.31 -5.40 23.55
C ARG A 105 15.82 -6.80 23.90
N GLU A 106 15.61 -7.78 23.02
CA GLU A 106 16.08 -9.15 23.19
C GLU A 106 17.61 -9.23 23.21
N LEU A 107 18.28 -8.59 22.25
CA LEU A 107 19.74 -8.48 22.20
C LEU A 107 20.32 -7.90 23.50
N ARG A 108 19.71 -6.83 24.01
CA ARG A 108 20.11 -6.22 25.30
C ARG A 108 19.80 -7.09 26.51
N ALA A 109 18.83 -7.99 26.43
CA ALA A 109 18.53 -8.92 27.51
C ALA A 109 19.62 -10.01 27.58
N TRP A 110 20.02 -10.54 26.43
CA TRP A 110 21.12 -11.51 26.31
C TRP A 110 22.46 -10.93 26.77
N GLN A 111 22.76 -9.67 26.44
CA GLN A 111 24.01 -9.01 26.88
C GLN A 111 24.10 -8.75 28.39
N ARG A 112 22.95 -8.76 29.10
CA ARG A 112 22.88 -8.50 30.54
C ARG A 112 22.90 -9.78 31.40
N GLN A 113 22.90 -10.96 30.78
CA GLN A 113 22.89 -12.28 31.42
C GLN A 113 24.22 -13.00 31.28
#